data_AF-A0A2E4BJI3-F1
#
_entry.id   AF-A0A2E4BJI3-F1
#
_cell.length_a   1.000
_cell.length_b   1.000
_cell.length_c   1.000
_cell.angle_alpha   90.00
_cell.angle_beta   90.00
_cell.angle_gamma   90.00
#
_symmetry.space_group_name_H-M   'P 1'
#
loop_
_entity.id
_entity.type
_entity.pdbx_description
1 polymer ?
#
loop_
_entity_poly.entity_id
_entity_poly.type
_entity_poly.pdbx_seq_one_letter_code
_entity_poly.pdbx_strand_id
1 'polypeptide(L)'
;MLKALLINLSVFSGLFLLHIVFAANGMDMAFTAVALLISLQTIGFGPLTVALTGTKGDRRQTLRRSFGVALPLAFGLAWAYGDMAWSMPETIGVVGASLAVHLAFDRYWSEEP
;
A
#
# COMPACT_ATOMS: atom_id res chain seq x y z
N MET A 1 -11.67 -11.48 5.23
CA MET A 1 -11.29 -10.05 5.20
C MET A 1 -10.35 -9.64 6.33
N LEU A 2 -10.78 -9.60 7.61
CA LEU A 2 -9.95 -9.06 8.71
C LEU A 2 -8.57 -9.75 8.82
N LYS A 3 -8.54 -11.09 8.76
CA LYS A 3 -7.29 -11.86 8.73
C LYS A 3 -6.33 -11.41 7.61
N ALA A 4 -6.84 -11.24 6.39
CA ALA A 4 -6.04 -10.82 5.24
C ALA A 4 -5.50 -9.38 5.42
N LEU A 5 -6.33 -8.48 5.96
CA LEU A 5 -5.94 -7.11 6.27
C LEU A 5 -4.83 -7.07 7.34
N LEU A 6 -4.96 -7.87 8.40
CA LEU A 6 -3.94 -7.99 9.46
C LEU A 6 -2.63 -8.58 8.93
N ILE A 7 -2.69 -9.59 8.06
CA ILE A 7 -1.49 -10.15 7.41
C ILE A 7 -0.81 -9.07 6.57
N ASN A 8 -1.57 -8.34 5.73
CA ASN A 8 -1.00 -7.28 4.88
C ASN A 8 -0.36 -6.17 5.73
N LEU A 9 -1.03 -5.71 6.79
CA LEU A 9 -0.47 -4.74 7.74
C LEU A 9 0.77 -5.27 8.47
N SER A 10 0.80 -6.55 8.83
CA SER A 10 1.95 -7.15 9.50
C SER A 10 3.16 -7.18 8.57
N VAL A 11 2.95 -7.53 7.30
CA VAL A 11 4.00 -7.48 6.27
C VAL A 11 4.49 -6.04 6.09
N PHE A 12 3.57 -5.07 5.97
CA PHE A 12 3.93 -3.65 5.87
C PHE A 12 4.78 -3.19 7.06
N SER A 13 4.34 -3.54 8.28
CA SER A 13 5.05 -3.18 9.52
C SER A 13 6.44 -3.81 9.56
N GLY A 14 6.58 -5.06 9.14
CA GLY A 14 7.87 -5.74 9.02
C GLY A 14 8.81 -5.05 8.03
N LEU A 15 8.30 -4.69 6.84
CA LEU A 15 9.07 -3.93 5.85
C LEU A 15 9.47 -2.56 6.38
N PHE A 16 8.56 -1.86 7.08
CA PHE A 16 8.85 -0.55 7.66
C PHE A 16 9.94 -0.61 8.75
N LEU A 17 9.92 -1.62 9.61
CA LEU A 17 10.98 -1.86 10.58
C LEU A 17 12.32 -2.18 9.88
N LEU A 18 12.27 -3.00 8.83
CA LEU A 18 13.46 -3.34 8.06
C LEU A 18 14.05 -2.12 7.36
N HIS A 19 13.21 -1.23 6.84
CA HIS A 19 13.60 0.06 6.27
C HIS A 19 14.38 0.93 7.28
N ILE A 20 13.92 1.00 8.53
CA ILE A 20 14.62 1.72 9.61
C ILE A 20 15.96 1.06 9.92
N VAL A 21 16.00 -0.28 10.04
CA VAL A 21 17.24 -1.02 10.34
C VAL A 21 18.27 -0.82 9.22
N PHE A 22 17.87 -0.91 7.95
CA PHE A 22 18.78 -0.72 6.82
C PHE A 22 19.30 0.71 6.72
N ALA A 23 18.45 1.71 6.98
CA ALA A 23 18.88 3.10 7.07
C ALA A 23 19.92 3.28 8.20
N ALA A 24 19.67 2.70 9.37
CA ALA A 24 20.57 2.80 10.52
C ALA A 24 21.93 2.11 10.32
N ASN A 25 22.01 1.10 9.44
CA ASN A 25 23.23 0.37 9.13
C ASN A 25 23.93 0.85 7.85
N GLY A 26 23.44 1.90 7.19
CA GLY A 26 24.02 2.42 5.94
C GLY A 26 23.93 1.44 4.76
N MET A 27 22.91 0.57 4.74
CA MET A 27 22.73 -0.44 3.70
C MET A 27 21.91 0.10 2.52
N ASP A 28 22.45 1.06 1.76
CA ASP A 28 21.71 1.87 0.77
C ASP A 28 20.91 1.06 -0.26
N MET A 29 21.50 -0.02 -0.80
CA MET A 29 20.81 -0.89 -1.76
C MET A 29 19.61 -1.61 -1.13
N ALA A 30 19.78 -2.14 0.07
CA ALA A 30 18.73 -2.87 0.77
C ALA A 30 17.63 -1.92 1.26
N PHE A 31 18.02 -0.74 1.75
CA PHE A 31 17.13 0.37 2.08
C PHE A 31 16.24 0.74 0.90
N THR A 32 16.85 1.02 -0.25
CA THR A 32 16.13 1.41 -1.48
C THR A 32 15.18 0.30 -1.95
N ALA A 33 15.64 -0.96 -1.92
CA ALA A 33 14.79 -2.09 -2.28
C ALA A 33 13.56 -2.21 -1.37
N VAL A 34 13.73 -2.08 -0.06
CA VAL A 34 12.61 -2.14 0.90
C VAL A 34 11.69 -0.94 0.75
N ALA A 35 12.21 0.27 0.53
CA ALA A 35 11.40 1.45 0.26
C ALA A 35 10.50 1.25 -0.96
N LEU A 36 11.04 0.68 -2.05
CA LEU A 36 10.26 0.32 -3.23
C LEU A 36 9.16 -0.72 -2.93
N LEU A 37 9.46 -1.74 -2.12
CA LEU A 37 8.47 -2.74 -1.71
C LEU A 37 7.34 -2.12 -0.86
N ILE A 38 7.67 -1.23 0.07
CA ILE A 38 6.70 -0.47 0.87
C ILE A 38 5.80 0.35 -0.06
N SER A 39 6.37 1.00 -1.07
CA SER A 39 5.63 1.81 -2.03
C SER A 39 4.66 0.99 -2.87
N LEU A 40 5.13 -0.13 -3.43
CA LEU A 40 4.29 -1.06 -4.16
C LEU A 40 3.17 -1.63 -3.29
N GLN A 41 3.49 -2.01 -2.05
CA GLN A 41 2.52 -2.54 -1.11
C GLN A 41 1.47 -1.48 -0.72
N THR A 42 1.87 -0.22 -0.55
CA THR A 42 0.98 0.88 -0.18
C THR A 42 0.03 1.23 -1.33
N ILE A 43 0.57 1.44 -2.53
CA ILE A 43 -0.21 1.73 -3.73
C ILE A 43 -1.15 0.57 -4.05
N GLY A 44 -0.64 -0.66 -3.97
CA GLY A 44 -1.38 -1.90 -4.21
C GLY A 44 -2.10 -2.48 -2.99
N PHE A 45 -2.26 -1.74 -1.89
CA PHE A 45 -2.69 -2.31 -0.61
C PHE A 45 -4.03 -3.02 -0.69
N GLY A 46 -4.99 -2.43 -1.40
CA GLY A 46 -6.32 -2.99 -1.58
C GLY A 46 -6.30 -4.32 -2.35
N PRO A 47 -5.77 -4.35 -3.59
CA PRO A 47 -5.64 -5.58 -4.37
C PRO A 47 -4.85 -6.69 -3.67
N LEU A 48 -3.77 -6.35 -2.96
CA LEU A 48 -3.01 -7.32 -2.17
C LEU A 48 -3.86 -7.92 -1.04
N THR A 49 -4.66 -7.10 -0.36
CA THR A 49 -5.59 -7.58 0.68
C THR A 49 -6.64 -8.53 0.09
N VAL A 50 -7.14 -8.24 -1.11
CA VAL A 50 -8.07 -9.12 -1.83
C VAL A 50 -7.41 -10.45 -2.19
N ALA A 51 -6.19 -10.41 -2.73
CA ALA A 51 -5.41 -11.61 -3.08
C ALA A 51 -5.20 -12.53 -1.86
N LEU A 52 -4.93 -11.95 -0.69
CA LEU A 52 -4.77 -12.68 0.57
C LEU A 52 -6.08 -13.25 1.14
N THR A 53 -7.24 -12.77 0.68
CA THR A 53 -8.53 -13.23 1.19
C THR A 53 -8.97 -14.54 0.52
N GLY A 54 -8.51 -14.83 -0.71
CA GLY A 54 -8.73 -16.10 -1.42
C GLY A 54 -10.17 -16.38 -1.89
N THR A 55 -11.16 -15.60 -1.44
CA THR A 55 -12.59 -15.78 -1.77
C THR A 55 -13.01 -14.87 -2.94
N LYS A 56 -13.67 -15.44 -3.95
CA LYS A 56 -14.13 -14.68 -5.14
C LYS A 56 -15.33 -13.76 -4.86
N GLY A 57 -16.28 -14.17 -4.00
CA GLY A 57 -17.55 -13.45 -3.80
C GLY A 57 -17.44 -12.07 -3.13
N ASP A 58 -16.40 -11.81 -2.34
CA ASP A 58 -16.27 -10.59 -1.53
C ASP A 58 -15.11 -9.67 -1.95
N ARG A 59 -14.58 -9.84 -3.17
CA ARG A 59 -13.39 -9.09 -3.65
C ARG A 59 -13.61 -7.59 -3.63
N ARG A 60 -14.71 -7.11 -4.23
CA ARG A 60 -15.04 -5.69 -4.31
C ARG A 60 -15.32 -5.07 -2.94
N GLN A 61 -16.03 -5.78 -2.07
CA GLN A 61 -16.27 -5.32 -0.70
C GLN A 61 -14.98 -5.23 0.11
N THR A 62 -14.10 -6.24 -0.02
CA THR A 62 -12.79 -6.27 0.63
C THR A 62 -11.91 -5.12 0.13
N LEU A 63 -11.87 -4.87 -1.18
CA LEU A 63 -11.14 -3.76 -1.78
C LEU A 63 -11.59 -2.42 -1.17
N ARG A 64 -12.89 -2.14 -1.14
CA ARG A 64 -13.46 -0.90 -0.59
C ARG A 64 -13.17 -0.72 0.89
N ARG A 65 -13.31 -1.77 1.70
CA ARG A 65 -13.02 -1.71 3.14
C ARG A 65 -11.53 -1.52 3.41
N SER A 66 -10.66 -2.18 2.65
CA SER A 66 -9.21 -2.02 2.78
C SER A 66 -8.71 -0.65 2.33
N PHE A 67 -9.44 0.05 1.46
CA PHE A 67 -9.08 1.39 1.01
C PHE A 67 -9.09 2.44 2.13
N GLY A 68 -9.95 2.27 3.13
CA GLY A 68 -9.93 3.11 4.34
C GLY A 68 -8.60 3.05 5.12
N VAL A 69 -7.85 1.95 4.98
CA VAL A 69 -6.50 1.80 5.54
C VAL A 69 -5.42 2.22 4.53
N ALA A 70 -5.61 1.92 3.26
CA ALA A 70 -4.68 2.29 2.19
C ALA A 70 -4.47 3.81 2.08
N LEU A 71 -5.55 4.60 2.25
CA LEU A 71 -5.49 6.06 2.14
C LEU A 71 -4.52 6.70 3.14
N PRO A 72 -4.67 6.49 4.48
CA PRO A 72 -3.68 7.00 5.44
C PRO A 72 -2.25 6.54 5.15
N LEU A 73 -2.05 5.29 4.72
CA LEU A 73 -0.73 4.77 4.37
C LEU A 73 -0.14 5.52 3.15
N ALA A 74 -0.95 5.79 2.12
CA ALA A 74 -0.52 6.53 0.95
C ALA A 74 -0.12 7.98 1.30
N PHE A 75 -0.86 8.64 2.19
CA PHE A 75 -0.47 9.96 2.70
C PHE A 75 0.82 9.90 3.52
N GLY A 76 0.99 8.89 4.37
CA GLY A 76 2.24 8.69 5.12
C GLY A 76 3.43 8.47 4.20
N LEU A 77 3.26 7.71 3.12
CA LEU A 77 4.29 7.49 2.11
C LEU A 77 4.62 8.75 1.30
N ALA A 78 3.62 9.53 0.90
CA ALA A 78 3.83 10.82 0.25
C ALA A 78 4.63 11.77 1.14
N TRP A 79 4.29 11.84 2.42
CA TRP A 79 5.01 12.64 3.40
C TRP A 79 6.45 12.16 3.60
N ALA A 80 6.68 10.85 3.63
CA ALA A 80 8.02 10.27 3.70
C ALA A 80 8.87 10.62 2.46
N TYR A 81 8.29 10.58 1.26
CA TYR A 81 8.98 10.97 0.03
C TYR A 81 9.18 12.48 -0.11
N GLY A 82 8.33 13.30 0.50
CA GLY A 82 8.51 14.74 0.58
C GLY A 82 9.53 15.18 1.65
N ASP A 83 10.52 14.34 1.98
CA ASP A 83 11.49 14.57 3.04
C ASP A 83 10.86 14.97 4.39
N MET A 84 9.77 14.27 4.77
CA MET A 84 9.00 14.56 5.99
C MET A 84 8.33 15.95 5.98
N ALA A 85 8.12 16.51 4.80
CA ALA A 85 7.35 17.72 4.56
C ALA A 85 6.20 17.45 3.60
N TRP A 86 5.17 18.30 3.66
CA TRP A 86 4.07 18.22 2.72
C TRP A 86 4.51 18.80 1.38
N SER A 87 4.50 17.95 0.36
CA SER A 87 4.81 18.34 -1.00
C SER A 87 3.71 17.88 -1.94
N MET A 88 3.24 18.82 -2.76
CA MET A 88 2.10 18.61 -3.66
C MET A 88 2.38 17.55 -4.75
N PRO A 89 3.54 17.57 -5.44
CA PRO A 89 3.87 16.55 -6.44
C PRO A 89 3.85 15.12 -5.87
N GLU A 90 4.44 14.90 -4.71
CA GLU A 90 4.57 13.59 -4.05
C GLU A 90 3.21 13.13 -3.54
N THR A 91 2.43 14.05 -2.95
CA THR A 91 1.06 13.75 -2.51
C THR A 91 0.17 13.36 -3.68
N ILE A 92 0.16 14.16 -4.75
CA ILE A 92 -0.62 13.85 -5.96
C ILE A 92 -0.13 12.55 -6.58
N GLY A 93 1.19 12.34 -6.67
CA GLY A 93 1.79 11.15 -7.27
C GLY A 93 1.41 9.88 -6.52
N VAL A 94 1.66 9.82 -5.21
CA VAL A 94 1.47 8.61 -4.42
C VAL A 94 -0.01 8.35 -4.14
N VAL A 95 -0.75 9.35 -3.68
CA VAL A 95 -2.19 9.19 -3.39
C VAL A 95 -2.98 9.00 -4.68
N GLY A 96 -2.63 9.73 -5.74
CA GLY A 96 -3.21 9.56 -7.06
C GLY A 96 -2.94 8.17 -7.64
N ALA A 97 -1.71 7.65 -7.51
CA ALA A 97 -1.39 6.28 -7.93
C ALA A 97 -2.20 5.24 -7.14
N SER A 98 -2.30 5.37 -5.81
CA SER A 98 -3.10 4.46 -4.98
C SER A 98 -4.58 4.50 -5.37
N LEU A 99 -5.14 5.70 -5.60
CA LEU A 99 -6.51 5.87 -6.07
C LEU A 99 -6.71 5.25 -7.47
N ALA A 100 -5.79 5.50 -8.40
CA ALA A 100 -5.85 4.94 -9.74
C ALA A 100 -5.88 3.40 -9.71
N VAL A 101 -5.00 2.78 -8.91
CA VAL A 101 -5.00 1.33 -8.70
C VAL A 101 -6.30 0.86 -8.07
N HIS A 102 -6.79 1.54 -7.03
CA HIS A 102 -8.07 1.20 -6.41
C HIS A 102 -9.22 1.21 -7.42
N LEU A 103 -9.34 2.28 -8.21
CA LEU A 103 -10.40 2.43 -9.21
C LEU A 103 -10.29 1.41 -10.33
N ALA A 104 -9.06 1.12 -10.80
CA ALA A 104 -8.83 0.10 -11.82
C ALA A 104 -9.34 -1.28 -11.36
N PHE A 105 -9.04 -1.66 -10.12
CA PHE A 105 -9.50 -2.94 -9.56
C PHE A 105 -10.98 -2.94 -9.14
N ASP A 106 -11.56 -1.82 -8.67
CA ASP A 106 -13.02 -1.74 -8.41
C ASP A 106 -13.79 -1.92 -9.71
N ARG A 107 -13.30 -1.33 -10.81
CA ARG A 107 -13.88 -1.51 -12.14
C ARG A 107 -13.73 -2.94 -12.63
N TYR A 108 -12.52 -3.50 -12.59
CA TYR A 108 -12.25 -4.88 -13.03
C TYR A 108 -13.17 -5.90 -12.33
N TRP A 109 -13.34 -5.79 -11.01
CA TRP A 109 -14.23 -6.68 -10.25
C TRP A 109 -15.70 -6.29 -10.27
N SER A 110 -16.07 -5.16 -10.87
CA SER A 110 -17.47 -4.84 -11.16
C SER A 110 -17.98 -5.50 -12.45
N GLU A 111 -17.05 -5.87 -13.34
CA GLU A 111 -17.31 -6.50 -14.63
C GLU A 111 -17.22 -8.05 -14.55
N GLU A 112 -16.72 -8.62 -13.43
CA GLU A 112 -16.75 -10.07 -13.15
C GLU A 112 -18.16 -10.50 -12.69
N PRO A 113 -18.83 -11.46 -13.38
CA PRO A 113 -20.16 -11.95 -13.05
C PRO A 113 -20.22 -12.87 -11.81
#